data_AF-A0A7X3K9N2-F1
#
_entry.id   AF-A0A7X3K9N2-F1
#
_cell.length_a   1.000
_cell.length_b   1.000
_cell.length_c   1.000
_cell.angle_alpha   90.00
_cell.angle_beta   90.00
_cell.angle_gamma   90.00
#
_symmetry.space_group_name_H-M   'P 1'
#
loop_
_entity.id
_entity.type
_entity.pdbx_description
1 polymer ?
#
loop_
_entity_poly.entity_id
_entity_poly.type
_entity_poly.pdbx_seq_one_letter_code
_entity_poly.pdbx_strand_id
1 'polypeptide(L)'
;MSRIRLAVTENALRDPTRITVAMYEDYLERSGRGWVAEADGGIVGFSCADNVNASIWALFIQPGQEGRGLGKALLERAANWLFAQGHAQIRLTTGAGTRADRFYAAQGWRRAPVSATEIAYTLARPVVSLAP
;
A
#
# COMPACT_ATOMS: atom_id res chain seq x y z
N MET A 1 2.07 -14.57 -0.14
CA MET A 1 2.24 -13.18 -0.65
C MET A 1 2.71 -13.14 -2.10
N SER A 2 3.78 -13.87 -2.48
CA SER A 2 4.35 -13.89 -3.85
C SER A 2 3.32 -14.14 -4.97
N ARG A 3 2.41 -15.12 -4.81
CA ARG A 3 1.36 -15.45 -5.79
C ARG A 3 0.44 -14.28 -6.17
N ILE A 4 0.06 -13.46 -5.20
CA ILE A 4 -0.85 -12.31 -5.40
C ILE A 4 -0.09 -11.18 -6.11
N ARG A 5 1.17 -10.95 -5.75
CA ARG A 5 2.03 -9.94 -6.40
C ARG A 5 2.26 -10.23 -7.88
N LEU A 6 2.29 -11.50 -8.26
CA LEU A 6 2.48 -11.96 -9.64
C LEU A 6 1.16 -11.98 -10.45
N ALA A 7 0.00 -11.98 -9.79
CA ALA A 7 -1.30 -12.08 -10.45
C ALA A 7 -1.89 -10.71 -10.88
N VAL A 8 -1.36 -9.59 -10.39
CA VAL A 8 -1.88 -8.26 -10.71
C VAL A 8 -1.42 -7.78 -12.08
N THR A 9 -2.32 -7.12 -12.82
CA THR A 9 -2.09 -6.65 -14.20
C THR A 9 -1.62 -5.19 -14.26
N GLU A 10 -2.20 -4.30 -13.46
CA GLU A 10 -1.71 -2.92 -13.28
C GLU A 10 -0.63 -2.90 -12.18
N ASN A 11 0.63 -2.64 -12.53
CA ASN A 11 1.85 -2.86 -11.75
C ASN A 11 2.37 -4.32 -11.76
N ALA A 12 2.11 -5.07 -12.83
CA ALA A 12 2.76 -6.36 -13.05
C ALA A 12 4.29 -6.18 -12.99
N LEU A 13 4.97 -7.06 -12.25
CA LEU A 13 6.43 -7.14 -12.30
C LEU A 13 6.81 -7.55 -13.72
N ARG A 14 7.33 -6.61 -14.52
CA ARG A 14 7.91 -6.93 -15.83
C ARG A 14 9.08 -7.91 -15.71
N ASP A 15 9.66 -8.01 -14.52
CA ASP A 15 10.67 -8.98 -14.14
C ASP A 15 10.34 -9.57 -12.75
N PRO A 16 9.92 -10.83 -12.66
CA PRO A 16 9.59 -11.52 -11.40
C PRO A 16 10.76 -11.63 -10.42
N THR A 17 12.00 -11.47 -10.88
CA THR A 17 13.21 -11.58 -10.06
C THR A 17 13.54 -10.29 -9.28
N ARG A 18 12.90 -9.17 -9.62
CA ARG A 18 13.11 -7.86 -8.97
C ARG A 18 12.61 -7.77 -7.53
N ILE A 19 11.80 -8.73 -7.08
CA ILE A 19 11.38 -8.83 -5.68
C ILE A 19 11.62 -10.26 -5.23
N THR A 20 12.68 -10.46 -4.45
CA THR A 20 13.06 -11.77 -3.91
C THR A 20 12.28 -12.09 -2.63
N VAL A 21 12.21 -13.36 -2.25
CA VAL A 21 11.69 -13.77 -0.93
C VAL A 21 12.47 -13.08 0.20
N ALA A 22 13.79 -12.93 0.04
CA ALA A 22 14.65 -12.20 0.97
C ALA A 22 14.24 -10.72 1.15
N MET A 23 13.80 -10.03 0.10
CA MET A 23 13.26 -8.66 0.23
C MET A 23 11.96 -8.62 1.03
N TYR A 24 11.15 -9.69 1.06
CA TYR A 24 10.00 -9.78 1.95
C TYR A 24 10.42 -10.10 3.39
N GLU A 25 11.41 -10.99 3.59
CA GLU A 25 11.94 -11.37 4.91
C GLU A 25 12.62 -10.19 5.61
N ASP A 26 13.53 -9.48 4.94
CA ASP A 26 14.22 -8.31 5.49
C ASP A 26 13.23 -7.20 5.92
N TYR A 27 12.15 -7.02 5.16
CA TYR A 27 11.14 -6.00 5.43
C TYR A 27 10.19 -6.36 6.57
N LEU A 28 9.87 -7.66 6.72
CA LEU A 28 8.98 -8.16 7.76
C LEU A 28 9.70 -8.29 9.12
N GLU A 29 11.02 -8.48 9.13
CA GLU A 29 11.76 -8.78 10.36
C GLU A 29 12.44 -7.58 11.04
N ARG A 30 12.75 -6.49 10.33
CA ARG A 30 13.61 -5.42 10.90
C ARG A 30 13.00 -4.03 11.00
N SER A 31 12.17 -3.61 10.05
CA SER A 31 11.75 -2.20 9.98
C SER A 31 10.42 -1.93 9.28
N GLY A 32 9.67 -2.95 8.89
CA GLY A 32 8.37 -2.81 8.24
C GLY A 32 7.31 -3.66 8.93
N ARG A 33 6.09 -3.61 8.39
CA ARG A 33 5.01 -4.49 8.81
C ARG A 33 4.12 -4.87 7.64
N GLY A 34 3.71 -6.14 7.60
CA GLY A 34 2.80 -6.69 6.60
C GLY A 34 1.42 -7.01 7.17
N TRP A 35 0.39 -6.88 6.33
CA TRP A 35 -0.96 -7.35 6.58
C TRP A 35 -1.46 -8.16 5.40
N VAL A 36 -2.34 -9.11 5.69
CA VAL A 36 -3.03 -9.92 4.69
C VAL A 36 -4.54 -9.72 4.81
N ALA A 37 -5.22 -9.80 3.67
CA ALA A 37 -6.66 -9.94 3.61
C ALA A 37 -6.97 -11.39 3.23
N GLU A 38 -7.86 -12.03 3.99
CA GLU A 38 -8.28 -13.41 3.78
C GLU A 38 -9.76 -13.45 3.38
N ALA A 39 -10.08 -14.32 2.43
CA ALA A 39 -11.43 -14.64 2.02
C ALA A 39 -11.46 -16.09 1.52
N ASP A 40 -12.57 -16.79 1.74
CA ASP A 40 -12.80 -18.15 1.23
C ASP A 40 -11.67 -19.14 1.60
N GLY A 41 -11.10 -18.99 2.80
CA GLY A 41 -10.04 -19.85 3.32
C GLY A 41 -8.63 -19.57 2.75
N GLY A 42 -8.44 -18.46 2.03
CA GLY A 42 -7.14 -18.11 1.46
C GLY A 42 -6.81 -16.62 1.53
N ILE A 43 -5.53 -16.30 1.38
CA ILE A 43 -5.07 -14.91 1.26
C ILE A 43 -5.44 -14.39 -0.13
N VAL A 44 -6.20 -13.30 -0.17
CA VAL A 44 -6.69 -12.63 -1.38
C VAL A 44 -6.14 -11.21 -1.56
N GLY A 45 -5.38 -10.70 -0.59
CA GLY A 45 -4.71 -9.41 -0.69
C GLY A 45 -3.65 -9.23 0.36
N PHE A 46 -2.77 -8.24 0.18
CA PHE A 46 -1.79 -7.87 1.19
C PHE A 46 -1.37 -6.41 1.09
N SER A 47 -0.80 -5.89 2.18
CA SER A 47 -0.10 -4.60 2.21
C SER A 47 1.18 -4.70 3.04
N CYS A 48 2.20 -3.94 2.66
CA CYS A 48 3.45 -3.80 3.41
C CYS A 48 3.78 -2.32 3.62
N ALA A 49 4.08 -1.95 4.87
CA ALA A 49 4.49 -0.62 5.28
C ALA A 49 5.98 -0.58 5.66
N ASP A 50 6.65 0.52 5.30
CA ASP A 50 8.02 0.89 5.64
C ASP A 50 8.04 1.87 6.80
N ASN A 51 8.54 1.47 7.96
CA ASN A 51 8.68 2.42 9.06
C ASN A 51 9.81 3.41 8.83
N VAL A 52 10.92 2.99 8.19
CA VAL A 52 12.10 3.84 8.01
C VAL A 52 11.79 4.97 7.04
N ASN A 53 11.05 4.66 5.97
CA ASN A 53 10.71 5.63 4.94
C ASN A 53 9.33 6.28 5.11
N ALA A 54 8.57 5.93 6.15
CA ALA A 54 7.18 6.38 6.32
C ALA A 54 6.34 6.14 5.06
N SER A 55 6.42 4.93 4.48
CA SER A 55 5.80 4.65 3.18
C SER A 55 5.02 3.35 3.15
N ILE A 56 4.07 3.26 2.22
CA ILE A 56 3.39 2.01 1.90
C ILE A 56 3.99 1.51 0.60
N TRP A 57 4.79 0.45 0.70
CA TRP A 57 5.59 -0.06 -0.40
C TRP A 57 4.79 -0.97 -1.33
N ALA A 58 3.86 -1.73 -0.76
CA ALA A 58 3.04 -2.66 -1.50
C ALA A 58 1.59 -2.64 -0.99
N LEU A 59 0.65 -2.65 -1.93
CA LEU A 59 -0.77 -2.90 -1.68
C LEU A 59 -1.35 -3.58 -2.91
N PHE A 60 -1.79 -4.82 -2.76
CA PHE A 60 -2.31 -5.61 -3.87
C PHE A 60 -3.51 -6.44 -3.44
N ILE A 61 -4.51 -6.50 -4.31
CA ILE A 61 -5.70 -7.34 -4.20
C ILE A 61 -5.71 -8.30 -5.39
N GLN A 62 -6.04 -9.56 -5.14
CA GLN A 62 -6.22 -10.57 -6.17
C GLN A 62 -7.30 -10.13 -7.17
N PRO A 63 -7.09 -10.31 -8.48
CA PRO A 63 -8.12 -10.06 -9.48
C PRO A 63 -9.42 -10.83 -9.17
N GLY A 64 -10.57 -10.18 -9.35
CA GLY A 64 -11.89 -10.71 -9.02
C GLY A 64 -12.30 -10.52 -7.56
N GLN A 65 -11.41 -10.03 -6.70
CA GLN A 65 -11.69 -9.71 -5.28
C GLN A 65 -11.75 -8.20 -5.03
N GLU A 66 -11.65 -7.38 -6.08
CA GLU A 66 -11.79 -5.92 -5.99
C GLU A 66 -13.24 -5.49 -5.70
N GLY A 67 -13.43 -4.23 -5.29
CA GLY A 67 -14.76 -3.69 -4.99
C GLY A 67 -15.37 -4.14 -3.65
N ARG A 68 -14.75 -5.09 -2.95
CA ARG A 68 -15.20 -5.61 -1.63
C ARG A 68 -14.67 -4.82 -0.42
N GLY A 69 -14.02 -3.67 -0.63
CA GLY A 69 -13.42 -2.86 0.43
C GLY A 69 -12.09 -3.37 1.00
N LEU A 70 -11.58 -4.53 0.56
CA LEU A 70 -10.34 -5.14 1.07
C LEU A 70 -9.11 -4.24 0.94
N GLY A 71 -8.94 -3.59 -0.22
CA GLY A 71 -7.82 -2.68 -0.46
C GLY A 71 -7.84 -1.47 0.47
N LYS A 72 -9.02 -0.91 0.72
CA LYS A 72 -9.21 0.21 1.65
C LYS A 72 -8.87 -0.21 3.08
N ALA A 73 -9.39 -1.35 3.53
CA ALA A 73 -9.12 -1.87 4.88
C ALA A 73 -7.63 -2.15 5.11
N LEU A 74 -6.93 -2.70 4.11
CA LEU A 74 -5.49 -2.91 4.17
C LEU A 74 -4.71 -1.59 4.20
N LEU A 75 -5.10 -0.62 3.37
CA LEU A 75 -4.48 0.71 3.33
C LEU A 75 -4.63 1.44 4.67
N GLU A 76 -5.82 1.42 5.25
CA GLU A 76 -6.11 2.06 6.55
C GLU A 76 -5.28 1.42 7.67
N ARG A 77 -5.17 0.09 7.71
CA ARG A 77 -4.33 -0.61 8.70
C ARG A 77 -2.86 -0.21 8.58
N ALA A 78 -2.33 -0.17 7.36
CA ALA A 78 -0.95 0.23 7.10
C ALA A 78 -0.70 1.69 7.51
N ALA A 79 -1.58 2.60 7.10
CA ALA A 79 -1.48 4.01 7.44
C ALA A 79 -1.56 4.26 8.95
N ASN A 80 -2.54 3.67 9.64
CA ASN A 80 -2.71 3.80 11.08
C ASN A 80 -1.50 3.27 11.85
N TRP A 81 -0.93 2.15 11.41
CA TRP A 81 0.28 1.62 12.03
C TRP A 81 1.47 2.58 11.88
N LEU A 82 1.70 3.13 10.68
CA LEU A 82 2.77 4.12 10.47
C LEU A 82 2.56 5.39 11.30
N PHE A 83 1.33 5.88 11.42
CA PHE A 83 1.04 7.03 12.29
C PHE A 83 1.27 6.70 13.77
N ALA A 84 0.97 5.48 14.20
CA ALA A 84 1.26 4.99 15.55
C ALA A 84 2.77 4.84 15.80
N GLN A 85 3.60 4.70 14.74
CA GLN A 85 5.07 4.77 14.86
C GLN A 85 5.60 6.22 15.00
N GLY A 86 4.72 7.22 14.99
CA GLY A 86 5.08 8.62 15.23
C GLY A 86 5.16 9.49 13.98
N HIS A 87 5.06 8.90 12.77
CA HIS A 87 5.12 9.65 11.52
C HIS A 87 4.00 10.69 11.42
N ALA A 88 4.36 11.92 11.08
CA ALA A 88 3.39 13.00 10.86
C ALA A 88 2.79 12.96 9.44
N GLN A 89 3.49 12.37 8.49
CA GLN A 89 3.07 12.22 7.11
C GLN A 89 3.62 10.91 6.55
N ILE A 90 2.83 10.22 5.74
CA ILE A 90 3.21 8.99 5.05
C ILE A 90 3.06 9.16 3.54
N ARG A 91 3.74 8.31 2.76
CA ARG A 91 3.74 8.38 1.29
C ARG A 91 3.61 7.04 0.57
N LEU A 92 3.25 7.10 -0.70
CA LEU A 92 3.39 6.00 -1.65
C LEU A 92 3.52 6.58 -3.07
N THR A 93 3.96 5.76 -4.03
CA THR A 93 3.91 6.11 -5.44
C THR A 93 3.15 5.07 -6.25
N THR A 94 2.61 5.49 -7.40
CA THR A 94 1.94 4.60 -8.33
C THR A 94 1.97 5.14 -9.76
N GLY A 95 1.63 4.31 -10.73
CA GLY A 95 1.58 4.70 -12.14
C GLY A 95 0.45 5.69 -12.43
N ALA A 96 0.73 6.69 -13.26
CA ALA A 96 -0.23 7.71 -13.65
C ALA A 96 -1.41 7.18 -14.47
N GLY A 97 -2.63 7.62 -14.13
CA GLY A 97 -3.85 7.22 -14.84
C GLY A 97 -4.33 5.79 -14.56
N THR A 98 -3.63 5.04 -13.72
CA THR A 98 -3.99 3.66 -13.35
C THR A 98 -5.22 3.62 -12.44
N ARG A 99 -5.79 2.43 -12.25
CA ARG A 99 -6.83 2.20 -11.24
C ARG A 99 -6.33 2.47 -9.82
N ALA A 100 -5.03 2.25 -9.55
CA ALA A 100 -4.40 2.59 -8.29
C ALA A 100 -4.33 4.12 -8.07
N ASP A 101 -4.01 4.90 -9.11
CA ASP A 101 -4.07 6.36 -9.09
C ASP A 101 -5.46 6.85 -8.63
N ARG A 102 -6.52 6.37 -9.30
CA ARG A 102 -7.91 6.70 -8.93
C ARG A 102 -8.28 6.23 -7.51
N PHE A 103 -7.81 5.05 -7.12
CA PHE A 103 -8.09 4.47 -5.81
C PHE A 103 -7.51 5.31 -4.66
N TYR A 104 -6.26 5.75 -4.75
CA TYR A 104 -5.64 6.56 -3.69
C TYR A 104 -6.24 7.97 -3.63
N ALA A 105 -6.51 8.61 -4.78
CA ALA A 105 -7.20 9.89 -4.84
C ALA A 105 -8.58 9.84 -4.14
N ALA A 106 -9.35 8.78 -4.36
CA ALA A 106 -10.67 8.59 -3.75
C ALA A 106 -10.65 8.41 -2.23
N GLN A 107 -9.48 8.14 -1.63
CA GLN A 107 -9.32 7.94 -0.19
C GLN A 107 -8.76 9.18 0.53
N GLY A 108 -8.77 10.34 -0.14
CA GLY A 108 -8.34 11.60 0.46
C GLY A 108 -6.83 11.80 0.54
N TRP A 109 -6.04 10.97 -0.15
CA TRP A 109 -4.60 11.19 -0.25
C TRP A 109 -4.29 12.35 -1.19
N ARG A 110 -3.33 13.19 -0.83
CA ARG A 110 -2.90 14.32 -1.66
C ARG A 110 -1.98 13.83 -2.77
N ARG A 111 -2.46 13.97 -4.01
CA ARG A 111 -1.79 13.62 -5.27
C ARG A 111 -0.78 14.68 -5.69
N ALA A 112 0.42 14.27 -6.12
CA ALA A 112 1.44 15.15 -6.70
C ALA A 112 2.19 14.43 -7.85
N PRO A 113 2.44 15.08 -8.99
CA PRO A 113 3.19 14.47 -10.08
C PRO A 113 4.65 14.21 -9.68
N VAL A 114 5.21 13.10 -10.13
CA VAL A 114 6.65 12.78 -10.02
C VAL A 114 7.29 12.81 -11.41
N SER A 115 6.64 12.18 -12.39
CA SER A 115 7.05 12.16 -13.79
C SER A 115 5.83 12.04 -14.70
N ALA A 116 6.05 11.90 -16.01
CA ALA A 116 4.96 11.67 -16.98
C ALA A 116 4.19 10.36 -16.71
N THR A 117 4.80 9.39 -16.04
CA THR A 117 4.22 8.05 -15.82
C THR A 117 4.05 7.69 -14.34
N GLU A 118 4.50 8.54 -13.42
CA GLU A 118 4.48 8.27 -11.98
C GLU A 118 3.93 9.46 -11.16
N ILE A 119 3.20 9.12 -10.11
CA ILE A 119 2.58 10.06 -9.18
C ILE A 119 2.89 9.62 -7.75
N ALA A 120 3.12 10.62 -6.90
CA ALA A 120 3.21 10.45 -5.46
C ALA A 120 1.89 10.80 -4.79
N TYR A 121 1.59 10.06 -3.72
CA TYR A 121 0.50 10.32 -2.80
C TYR A 121 1.06 10.54 -1.41
N THR A 122 0.53 11.56 -0.72
CA THR A 122 0.88 11.85 0.68
C THR A 122 -0.37 11.91 1.54
N LEU A 123 -0.28 11.39 2.76
CA LEU A 123 -1.35 11.48 3.76
C LEU A 123 -0.74 11.99 5.07
N ALA A 124 -1.30 13.08 5.60
CA ALA A 124 -0.92 13.61 6.91
C ALA A 124 -1.67 12.86 8.00
N ARG A 125 -1.03 12.71 9.17
CA ARG A 125 -1.68 12.16 10.36
C ARG A 125 -2.88 13.04 10.72
N PRO A 126 -4.08 12.48 10.92
CA PRO A 126 -5.24 13.25 11.35
C PRO A 126 -4.93 13.97 12.66
N VAL A 127 -5.10 15.28 12.68
CA VAL A 127 -5.06 16.06 13.93
C VAL A 127 -6.47 16.04 14.49
N VAL A 128 -6.69 15.25 15.55
CA VAL A 128 -7.94 15.34 16.32
C VAL A 128 -7.82 16.59 17.17
N SER A 129 -8.43 17.69 16.72
CA SER A 129 -8.61 18.87 17.55
C SER A 129 -9.88 18.65 18.37
N LEU A 130 -9.74 18.42 19.68
CA LEU A 130 -10.87 18.51 20.59
C LEU A 130 -11.09 20.01 20.82
N ALA A 131 -12.15 20.56 20.24
CA ALA A 131 -12.65 21.84 20.68
C ALA A 131 -13.18 21.68 22.12
N PRO A 132 -12.97 22.68 23.00
CA PRO A 132 -13.43 22.63 24.38
C PRO A 132 -14.95 22.47 24.50
#